data_AF-A0A3C1X4X0-F1
#
_entry.id   AF-A0A3C1X4X0-F1
#
_cell.length_a   1.000
_cell.length_b   1.000
_cell.length_c   1.000
_cell.angle_alpha   90.00
_cell.angle_beta   90.00
_cell.angle_gamma   90.00
#
_symmetry.space_group_name_H-M   'P 1'
#
loop_
_entity.id
_entity.type
_entity.pdbx_description
1 polymer ?
#
loop_
_entity_poly.entity_id
_entity_poly.type
_entity_poly.pdbx_seq_one_letter_code
_entity_poly.pdbx_strand_id
1 'polypeptide(L)'
;LIAEGNPTPTDAAVLSRVTSNWAKHKDSTESAELLYFALTAATSYGVGAADNDRFTEREVADTDEDGLPEFIDAWGQPLRFYRWPTRLIDMNPPSPFQPDLTDPSDATDVRGIGGLERETAGLLIRGLSPPPLPLPNGVLPRDLLLTDPDDPVGRLYSELERLNGANGKPQLALEFNETKYHTPDTYHTPLIVSAGADEDLGLLEPTDDANGNFGNLAQLKSTPNSVRDSFTDNITNRNRSAGARR
;
A
#
# COMPACT_ATOMS: atom_id res chain seq x y z
N LEU A 1 -31.19 -4.00 6.03
CA LEU A 1 -32.61 -3.60 5.76
C LEU A 1 -33.44 -4.74 5.18
N ILE A 2 -33.08 -5.32 4.03
CA ILE A 2 -33.82 -6.48 3.47
C ILE A 2 -33.72 -7.69 4.40
N ALA A 3 -32.52 -8.01 4.87
CA ALA A 3 -32.28 -9.06 5.87
C ALA A 3 -32.95 -8.76 7.24
N GLU A 4 -33.27 -7.50 7.52
CA GLU A 4 -33.97 -7.05 8.74
C GLU A 4 -35.51 -7.07 8.58
N GLY A 5 -36.03 -7.66 7.49
CA GLY A 5 -37.47 -7.81 7.26
C GLY A 5 -38.15 -6.63 6.55
N ASN A 6 -37.39 -5.69 5.98
CA ASN A 6 -37.92 -4.66 5.07
C ASN A 6 -37.67 -5.06 3.61
N PRO A 7 -38.60 -5.77 2.94
CA PRO A 7 -38.37 -6.33 1.61
C PRO A 7 -38.24 -5.28 0.50
N THR A 8 -38.74 -4.06 0.72
CA THR A 8 -38.67 -2.93 -0.21
C THR A 8 -38.32 -1.66 0.57
N PRO A 9 -37.05 -1.50 0.97
CA PRO A 9 -36.63 -0.31 1.70
C PRO A 9 -36.78 0.93 0.84
N THR A 10 -37.32 1.99 1.42
CA THR A 10 -37.42 3.29 0.73
C THR A 10 -36.04 3.95 0.66
N ASP A 11 -35.82 4.79 -0.34
CA ASP A 11 -34.56 5.56 -0.47
C ASP A 11 -34.24 6.35 0.80
N ALA A 12 -35.26 6.92 1.45
CA ALA A 12 -35.11 7.62 2.72
C ALA A 12 -34.61 6.71 3.87
N ALA A 13 -35.08 5.47 3.92
CA ALA A 13 -34.63 4.50 4.91
C ALA A 13 -33.19 4.03 4.63
N VAL A 14 -32.84 3.82 3.35
CA VAL A 14 -31.47 3.50 2.94
C VAL A 14 -30.53 4.64 3.30
N LEU A 15 -30.87 5.88 2.92
CA LEU A 15 -30.07 7.07 3.20
C LEU A 15 -29.87 7.29 4.70
N SER A 16 -30.93 7.09 5.50
CA SER A 16 -30.83 7.19 6.96
C SER A 16 -29.87 6.15 7.55
N ARG A 17 -29.89 4.91 7.05
CA ARG A 17 -28.96 3.87 7.50
C ARG A 17 -27.53 4.21 7.09
N VAL A 18 -27.30 4.54 5.82
CA VAL A 18 -25.97 4.88 5.30
C VAL A 18 -25.38 6.07 6.07
N THR A 19 -26.17 7.11 6.33
CA THR A 19 -25.70 8.28 7.10
C THR A 19 -25.34 7.92 8.55
N SER A 20 -26.11 7.03 9.18
CA SER A 20 -25.83 6.57 10.54
C SER A 20 -24.57 5.71 10.62
N ASN A 21 -24.33 4.86 9.61
CA ASN A 21 -23.15 4.02 9.54
C ASN A 21 -21.91 4.88 9.25
N TRP A 22 -21.99 5.76 8.26
CA TRP A 22 -20.93 6.70 7.92
C TRP A 22 -20.49 7.58 9.11
N ALA A 23 -21.40 7.92 10.02
CA ALA A 23 -21.06 8.69 11.23
C ALA A 23 -20.23 7.90 12.26
N LYS A 24 -20.19 6.58 12.16
CA LYS A 24 -19.39 5.70 13.02
C LYS A 24 -18.04 5.33 12.43
N HIS A 25 -17.95 5.37 11.09
CA HIS A 25 -16.75 5.03 10.33
C HIS A 25 -15.48 5.71 10.86
N LYS A 26 -14.39 4.96 10.93
CA LYS A 26 -13.07 5.45 11.34
C LYS A 26 -12.04 5.20 10.23
N ASP A 27 -11.26 6.22 9.90
CA ASP A 27 -10.19 6.11 8.91
C ASP A 27 -9.15 4.98 9.20
N SER A 28 -9.04 4.54 10.45
CA SER A 28 -8.15 3.42 10.83
C SER A 28 -8.66 2.03 10.42
N THR A 29 -9.96 1.86 10.17
CA THR A 29 -10.57 0.58 9.74
C THR A 29 -10.61 0.43 8.22
N GLU A 30 -10.65 1.56 7.49
CA GLU A 30 -10.84 1.62 6.03
C GLU A 30 -9.92 0.65 5.25
N SER A 31 -8.64 0.58 5.60
CA SER A 31 -7.71 -0.32 4.90
C SER A 31 -8.01 -1.81 5.13
N ALA A 32 -8.48 -2.16 6.32
CA ALA A 32 -8.83 -3.52 6.70
C ALA A 32 -10.16 -3.95 6.07
N GLU A 33 -11.14 -3.04 6.01
CA GLU A 33 -12.40 -3.21 5.27
C GLU A 33 -12.12 -3.42 3.78
N LEU A 34 -11.23 -2.61 3.19
CA LEU A 34 -10.84 -2.73 1.78
C LEU A 34 -10.21 -4.10 1.49
N LEU A 35 -9.36 -4.61 2.39
CA LEU A 35 -8.79 -5.96 2.27
C LEU A 35 -9.88 -7.03 2.36
N TYR A 36 -10.83 -6.90 3.28
CA TYR A 36 -11.97 -7.79 3.38
C TYR A 36 -12.75 -7.83 2.07
N PHE A 37 -13.18 -6.67 1.59
CA PHE A 37 -13.93 -6.54 0.34
C PHE A 37 -13.16 -7.12 -0.86
N ALA A 38 -11.85 -6.85 -0.94
CA ALA A 38 -11.00 -7.35 -2.01
C ALA A 38 -10.90 -8.89 -2.06
N LEU A 39 -11.09 -9.58 -0.93
CA LEU A 39 -11.01 -11.05 -0.86
C LEU A 39 -12.37 -11.75 -0.93
N THR A 40 -13.43 -11.12 -0.41
CA THR A 40 -14.76 -11.75 -0.24
C THR A 40 -15.80 -11.28 -1.25
N ALA A 41 -15.65 -10.08 -1.80
CA ALA A 41 -16.64 -9.47 -2.68
C ALA A 41 -16.10 -9.12 -4.08
N ALA A 42 -14.78 -8.98 -4.22
CA ALA A 42 -14.18 -8.73 -5.52
C ALA A 42 -14.37 -9.95 -6.44
N THR A 43 -14.97 -9.71 -7.61
CA THR A 43 -15.08 -10.71 -8.66
C THR A 43 -13.72 -10.91 -9.31
N SER A 44 -13.01 -11.95 -8.87
CA SER A 44 -11.76 -12.35 -9.51
C SER A 44 -12.08 -13.18 -10.76
N TYR A 45 -11.56 -12.79 -11.92
CA TYR A 45 -11.72 -13.60 -13.13
C TYR A 45 -11.09 -14.99 -12.92
N GLY A 46 -11.92 -16.02 -12.90
CA GLY A 46 -11.49 -17.43 -12.81
C GLY A 46 -11.23 -17.97 -11.39
N VAL A 47 -11.44 -17.18 -10.34
CA VAL A 47 -11.34 -17.62 -8.94
C VAL A 47 -12.60 -17.16 -8.21
N GLY A 48 -13.34 -18.08 -7.61
CA GLY A 48 -14.50 -17.70 -6.79
C GLY A 48 -14.06 -16.84 -5.62
N ALA A 49 -14.89 -15.86 -5.24
CA ALA A 49 -14.66 -15.10 -4.02
C ALA A 49 -14.45 -16.05 -2.83
N ALA A 50 -13.58 -15.66 -1.89
CA ALA A 50 -13.44 -16.42 -0.66
C ALA A 50 -14.78 -16.40 0.07
N ASP A 51 -15.33 -17.59 0.35
CA ASP A 51 -16.59 -17.69 1.09
C ASP A 51 -16.41 -17.08 2.48
N ASN A 52 -17.37 -16.27 2.91
CA ASN A 52 -17.33 -15.58 4.20
C ASN A 52 -17.26 -16.57 5.37
N ASP A 53 -17.85 -17.76 5.19
CA ASP A 53 -17.83 -18.85 6.17
C ASP A 53 -16.43 -19.44 6.42
N ARG A 54 -15.41 -19.02 5.65
CA ARG A 54 -14.03 -19.48 5.80
C ARG A 54 -13.27 -18.75 6.92
N PHE A 55 -13.78 -17.62 7.39
CA PHE A 55 -13.14 -16.82 8.43
C PHE A 55 -13.95 -16.88 9.74
N THR A 56 -13.24 -16.89 10.86
CA THR A 56 -13.84 -16.93 12.19
C THR A 56 -14.06 -15.52 12.74
N GLU A 57 -14.89 -15.40 13.79
CA GLU A 57 -15.08 -14.15 14.56
C GLU A 57 -13.78 -13.63 15.22
N ARG A 58 -12.70 -14.43 15.21
CA ARG A 58 -11.37 -14.02 15.69
C ARG A 58 -10.50 -13.41 14.60
N GLU A 59 -10.92 -13.51 13.35
CA GLU A 59 -10.20 -13.02 12.18
C GLU A 59 -10.96 -11.90 11.49
N VAL A 60 -12.29 -11.84 11.68
CA VAL A 60 -13.17 -10.82 11.10
C VAL A 60 -14.08 -10.24 12.18
N ALA A 61 -14.10 -8.92 12.29
CA ALA A 61 -14.99 -8.17 13.18
C ALA A 61 -15.31 -6.80 12.60
N ASP A 62 -16.45 -6.23 12.98
CA ASP A 62 -16.83 -4.82 12.75
C ASP A 62 -16.44 -4.04 14.02
N THR A 63 -15.28 -3.37 13.98
CA THR A 63 -14.60 -2.76 15.13
C THR A 63 -15.01 -1.31 15.39
N ASP A 64 -15.69 -0.67 14.43
CA ASP A 64 -16.26 0.67 14.59
C ASP A 64 -17.81 0.72 14.54
N GLU A 65 -18.44 -0.45 14.34
CA GLU A 65 -19.88 -0.67 14.28
C GLU A 65 -20.57 0.04 13.10
N ASP A 66 -19.85 0.33 12.02
CA ASP A 66 -20.39 0.93 10.80
C ASP A 66 -21.07 -0.10 9.87
N GLY A 67 -21.04 -1.38 10.23
CA GLY A 67 -21.64 -2.48 9.49
C GLY A 67 -20.80 -3.00 8.33
N LEU A 68 -19.58 -2.51 8.16
CA LEU A 68 -18.54 -3.11 7.34
C LEU A 68 -17.66 -3.99 8.24
N PRO A 69 -17.29 -5.20 7.79
CA PRO A 69 -16.36 -6.04 8.54
C PRO A 69 -14.91 -5.80 8.13
N GLU A 70 -14.01 -5.77 9.11
CA GLU A 70 -12.56 -5.72 8.95
C GLU A 70 -11.92 -7.08 9.16
N PHE A 71 -10.80 -7.33 8.49
CA PHE A 71 -9.85 -8.32 9.00
C PHE A 71 -9.10 -7.76 10.21
N ILE A 72 -9.14 -8.51 11.32
CA ILE A 72 -8.47 -8.17 12.56
C ILE A 72 -7.29 -9.09 12.84
N ASP A 73 -6.35 -8.62 13.64
CA ASP A 73 -5.25 -9.41 14.15
C ASP A 73 -5.60 -10.15 15.46
N ALA A 74 -4.60 -10.85 16.02
CA ALA A 74 -4.78 -11.64 17.24
C ALA A 74 -5.08 -10.79 18.49
N TRP A 75 -4.87 -9.47 18.43
CA TRP A 75 -5.16 -8.51 19.50
C TRP A 75 -6.49 -7.78 19.28
N GLY A 76 -7.22 -8.10 18.21
CA GLY A 76 -8.49 -7.47 17.88
C GLY A 76 -8.33 -6.12 17.18
N GLN A 77 -7.14 -5.79 16.71
CA GLN A 77 -6.89 -4.54 15.97
C GLN A 77 -7.05 -4.78 14.46
N PRO A 78 -7.62 -3.81 13.71
CA PRO A 78 -7.69 -3.89 12.25
C PRO A 78 -6.30 -4.05 11.61
N LEU A 79 -6.16 -4.97 10.66
CA LEU A 79 -4.93 -5.15 9.89
C LEU A 79 -4.68 -3.96 8.97
N ARG A 80 -3.45 -3.46 8.91
CA ARG A 80 -3.08 -2.42 7.96
C ARG A 80 -2.82 -3.04 6.60
N PHE A 81 -3.55 -2.56 5.60
CA PHE A 81 -3.38 -3.02 4.23
C PHE A 81 -2.83 -1.91 3.34
N TYR A 82 -1.62 -2.12 2.83
CA TYR A 82 -1.01 -1.27 1.83
C TYR A 82 -1.05 -1.97 0.48
N ARG A 83 -1.81 -1.39 -0.46
CA ARG A 83 -1.89 -1.89 -1.85
C ARG A 83 -0.51 -1.83 -2.52
N TRP A 84 0.17 -0.70 -2.36
CA TRP A 84 1.44 -0.41 -3.01
C TRP A 84 2.40 0.28 -2.02
N PRO A 85 3.23 -0.48 -1.27
CA PRO A 85 4.14 0.10 -0.29
C PRO A 85 5.39 0.71 -0.95
N THR A 86 5.25 1.55 -1.98
CA THR A 86 6.40 2.06 -2.75
C THR A 86 7.26 3.02 -1.96
N ARG A 87 6.70 3.81 -1.02
CA ARG A 87 7.49 4.71 -0.16
C ARG A 87 8.26 4.00 0.96
N LEU A 88 7.96 2.72 1.19
CA LEU A 88 8.81 1.84 1.98
C LEU A 88 10.06 1.39 1.19
N ILE A 89 9.93 1.23 -0.13
CA ILE A 89 11.01 0.76 -1.03
C ILE A 89 11.89 1.93 -1.49
N ASP A 90 11.27 2.96 -2.06
CA ASP A 90 11.89 4.22 -2.51
C ASP A 90 11.40 5.34 -1.59
N MET A 91 12.20 5.70 -0.59
CA MET A 91 11.77 6.64 0.45
C MET A 91 11.75 8.09 -0.07
N ASN A 92 12.60 8.39 -1.06
CA ASN A 92 12.81 9.75 -1.56
C ASN A 92 12.74 9.85 -3.11
N PRO A 93 11.68 9.34 -3.77
CA PRO A 93 11.51 9.52 -5.20
C PRO A 93 11.32 11.00 -5.54
N PRO A 94 11.68 11.41 -6.78
CA PRO A 94 11.33 12.74 -7.30
C PRO A 94 9.82 13.00 -7.19
N SER A 95 9.43 14.17 -6.69
CA SER A 95 8.04 14.58 -6.55
C SER A 95 7.84 16.01 -7.08
N PRO A 96 7.01 16.23 -8.12
CA PRO A 96 6.24 15.23 -8.86
C PRO A 96 7.16 14.27 -9.63
N PHE A 97 6.73 13.01 -9.77
CA PHE A 97 7.45 12.02 -10.55
C PHE A 97 7.22 12.27 -12.05
N GLN A 98 8.17 12.95 -12.68
CA GLN A 98 8.06 13.37 -14.08
C GLN A 98 9.39 13.08 -14.81
N PRO A 99 9.44 12.05 -15.67
CA PRO A 99 10.65 11.73 -16.40
C PRO A 99 10.93 12.71 -17.54
N ASP A 100 12.22 12.87 -17.84
CA ASP A 100 12.77 13.54 -19.02
C ASP A 100 13.71 12.55 -19.73
N LEU A 101 13.19 11.86 -20.75
CA LEU A 101 13.93 10.82 -21.48
C LEU A 101 15.05 11.41 -22.36
N THR A 102 15.10 12.73 -22.49
CA THR A 102 16.14 13.43 -23.24
C THR A 102 17.32 13.86 -22.36
N ASP A 103 17.13 13.91 -21.04
CA ASP A 103 18.16 14.21 -20.07
C ASP A 103 18.83 12.92 -19.53
N PRO A 104 20.09 12.63 -19.89
CA PRO A 104 20.81 11.48 -19.33
C PRO A 104 21.12 11.61 -17.83
N SER A 105 20.84 12.76 -17.22
CA SER A 105 20.98 13.02 -15.78
C SER A 105 19.62 13.11 -15.07
N ASP A 106 18.53 12.70 -15.72
CA ASP A 106 17.19 12.73 -15.15
C ASP A 106 17.16 12.00 -13.80
N ALA A 107 16.73 12.71 -12.76
CA ALA A 107 16.62 12.20 -11.41
C ALA A 107 15.67 11.01 -11.28
N THR A 108 14.74 10.83 -12.23
CA THR A 108 13.92 9.62 -12.25
C THR A 108 14.69 8.41 -12.78
N ASP A 109 15.66 8.55 -13.68
CA ASP A 109 16.41 7.40 -14.24
C ASP A 109 17.69 7.08 -13.45
N VAL A 110 18.40 8.09 -12.95
CA VAL A 110 19.72 7.91 -12.29
C VAL A 110 19.64 7.60 -10.79
N ARG A 111 18.43 7.41 -10.24
CA ARG A 111 18.23 7.13 -8.81
C ARG A 111 18.61 5.68 -8.44
N GLY A 112 18.77 5.43 -7.15
CA GLY A 112 19.13 4.12 -6.61
C GLY A 112 18.63 3.95 -5.18
N ILE A 113 18.24 2.73 -4.80
CA ILE A 113 17.74 2.46 -3.46
C ILE A 113 18.93 2.26 -2.50
N GLY A 114 18.98 3.09 -1.47
CA GLY A 114 20.02 3.08 -0.46
C GLY A 114 20.07 1.76 0.31
N GLY A 115 21.26 1.38 0.80
CA GLY A 115 21.44 0.15 1.58
C GLY A 115 20.55 0.11 2.83
N LEU A 116 20.49 1.23 3.56
CA LEU A 116 19.65 1.34 4.76
C LEU A 116 18.15 1.27 4.43
N GLU A 117 17.72 1.90 3.34
CA GLU A 117 16.32 1.87 2.89
C GLU A 117 15.90 0.43 2.58
N ARG A 118 16.74 -0.29 1.83
CA ARG A 118 16.54 -1.71 1.49
C ARG A 118 16.52 -2.61 2.72
N GLU A 119 17.45 -2.41 3.65
CA GLU A 119 17.48 -3.21 4.88
C GLU A 119 16.23 -2.98 5.73
N THR A 120 15.76 -1.74 5.84
CA THR A 120 14.56 -1.39 6.60
C THR A 120 13.31 -1.94 5.92
N ALA A 121 13.16 -1.81 4.61
CA ALA A 121 12.10 -2.47 3.86
C ALA A 121 12.15 -4.00 4.00
N GLY A 122 13.36 -4.56 4.03
CA GLY A 122 13.62 -5.99 4.20
C GLY A 122 13.13 -6.58 5.53
N LEU A 123 12.90 -5.73 6.54
CA LEU A 123 12.28 -6.13 7.80
C LEU A 123 10.79 -6.46 7.64
N LEU A 124 10.09 -5.81 6.70
CA LEU A 124 8.66 -6.04 6.46
C LEU A 124 8.41 -6.90 5.21
N ILE A 125 9.32 -6.86 4.23
CA ILE A 125 9.22 -7.59 2.96
C ILE A 125 10.47 -8.45 2.77
N ARG A 126 10.37 -9.76 2.99
CA ARG A 126 11.51 -10.66 2.75
C ARG A 126 11.75 -10.88 1.26
N GLY A 127 13.03 -11.09 0.93
CA GLY A 127 13.45 -11.50 -0.40
C GLY A 127 13.56 -10.36 -1.41
N LEU A 128 13.64 -9.11 -0.94
CA LEU A 128 13.99 -7.98 -1.80
C LEU A 128 15.32 -8.26 -2.50
N SER A 129 15.40 -7.89 -3.78
CA SER A 129 16.62 -8.04 -4.57
C SER A 129 17.79 -7.32 -3.89
N PRO A 130 19.02 -7.85 -3.96
CA PRO A 130 20.20 -7.16 -3.45
C PRO A 130 20.51 -5.90 -4.29
N PRO A 131 21.34 -4.97 -3.78
CA PRO A 131 21.78 -3.83 -4.58
C PRO A 131 22.53 -4.30 -5.85
N PRO A 132 22.43 -3.55 -6.96
CA PRO A 132 23.16 -3.88 -8.18
C PRO A 132 24.67 -3.91 -7.93
N LEU A 133 25.35 -4.86 -8.57
CA LEU A 133 26.81 -4.95 -8.53
C LEU A 133 27.41 -4.26 -9.76
N PRO A 134 28.51 -3.50 -9.61
CA PRO A 134 29.17 -2.87 -10.74
C PRO A 134 29.68 -3.94 -11.73
N LEU A 135 29.41 -3.73 -13.01
CA LEU A 135 29.92 -4.56 -14.09
C LEU A 135 31.45 -4.39 -14.22
N PRO A 136 32.16 -5.30 -14.91
CA PRO A 136 33.61 -5.20 -15.09
C PRO A 136 34.11 -3.89 -15.74
N ASN A 137 33.23 -3.19 -16.46
CA ASN A 137 33.51 -1.88 -17.07
C ASN A 137 33.22 -0.69 -16.12
N GLY A 138 32.85 -0.94 -14.86
CA GLY A 138 32.54 0.07 -13.86
C GLY A 138 31.12 0.64 -13.95
N VAL A 139 30.30 0.23 -14.92
CA VAL A 139 28.90 0.66 -15.04
C VAL A 139 28.06 -0.06 -13.98
N LEU A 140 27.29 0.70 -13.21
CA LEU A 140 26.30 0.14 -12.29
C LEU A 140 25.01 -0.14 -13.08
N PRO A 141 24.53 -1.40 -13.11
CA PRO A 141 23.25 -1.68 -13.73
C PRO A 141 22.13 -1.07 -12.88
N ARG A 142 20.98 -0.87 -13.52
CA ARG A 142 19.77 -0.37 -12.87
C ARG A 142 19.34 -1.27 -11.71
N ASP A 143 18.83 -0.66 -10.65
CA ASP A 143 18.32 -1.39 -9.50
C ASP A 143 16.99 -2.07 -9.83
N LEU A 144 16.87 -3.35 -9.48
CA LEU A 144 15.64 -4.12 -9.71
C LEU A 144 14.48 -3.62 -8.82
N LEU A 145 14.78 -2.96 -7.70
CA LEU A 145 13.74 -2.34 -6.87
C LEU A 145 13.17 -1.05 -7.47
N LEU A 146 13.79 -0.52 -8.52
CA LEU A 146 13.25 0.59 -9.31
C LEU A 146 12.53 0.07 -10.55
N THR A 147 11.91 -1.10 -10.49
CA THR A 147 11.14 -1.63 -11.62
C THR A 147 9.75 -1.98 -11.13
N ASP A 148 8.75 -1.37 -11.74
CA ASP A 148 7.35 -1.67 -11.48
C ASP A 148 7.00 -3.07 -12.02
N PRO A 149 6.50 -4.00 -11.19
CA PRO A 149 6.07 -5.33 -11.64
C PRO A 149 4.92 -5.29 -12.65
N ASP A 150 4.06 -4.26 -12.59
CA ASP A 150 2.91 -4.09 -13.49
C ASP A 150 3.29 -3.32 -14.76
N ASP A 151 4.47 -2.69 -14.78
CA ASP A 151 5.05 -2.03 -15.95
C ASP A 151 6.55 -2.31 -16.11
N PRO A 152 6.95 -3.57 -16.35
CA PRO A 152 8.37 -3.96 -16.39
C PRO A 152 9.11 -3.38 -17.60
N VAL A 153 8.39 -2.78 -18.55
CA VAL A 153 8.93 -2.17 -19.77
C VAL A 153 8.89 -0.65 -19.73
N GLY A 154 8.40 -0.04 -18.65
CA GLY A 154 8.33 1.42 -18.51
C GLY A 154 7.40 2.11 -19.52
N ARG A 155 6.33 1.45 -19.98
CA ARG A 155 5.36 2.07 -20.88
C ARG A 155 4.64 3.22 -20.20
N LEU A 156 4.10 3.01 -19.00
CA LEU A 156 3.45 4.07 -18.21
C LEU A 156 4.44 5.18 -17.88
N TYR A 157 5.67 4.81 -17.54
CA TYR A 157 6.78 5.75 -17.33
C TYR A 157 7.02 6.64 -18.56
N SER A 158 7.14 6.07 -19.76
CA SER A 158 7.33 6.86 -20.99
C SER A 158 6.09 7.70 -21.37
N GLU A 159 4.90 7.23 -21.02
CA GLU A 159 3.65 7.95 -21.27
C GLU A 159 3.49 9.17 -20.35
N LEU A 160 4.06 9.15 -19.13
CA LEU A 160 4.11 10.31 -18.24
C LEU A 160 4.82 11.50 -18.89
N GLU A 161 5.94 11.29 -19.59
CA GLU A 161 6.62 12.34 -20.36
C GLU A 161 5.78 12.76 -21.58
N ARG A 162 5.34 11.79 -22.40
CA ARG A 162 4.62 12.06 -23.65
C ARG A 162 3.31 12.83 -23.46
N LEU A 163 2.69 12.67 -22.29
CA LEU A 163 1.43 13.30 -21.88
C LEU A 163 1.63 14.40 -20.82
N ASN A 164 2.84 14.93 -20.62
CA ASN A 164 3.08 16.01 -19.66
C ASN A 164 2.59 17.39 -20.15
N GLY A 165 1.28 17.53 -20.42
CA GLY A 165 0.66 18.80 -20.80
C GLY A 165 1.11 19.38 -22.16
N ALA A 166 2.15 18.82 -22.79
CA ALA A 166 2.63 19.21 -24.09
C ALA A 166 1.57 18.89 -25.17
N ASN A 167 1.38 19.82 -26.12
CA ASN A 167 0.47 19.66 -27.26
C ASN A 167 -1.01 19.44 -26.89
N GLY A 168 -1.50 20.05 -25.81
CA GLY A 168 -2.93 20.04 -25.44
C GLY A 168 -3.44 18.70 -24.90
N LYS A 169 -2.52 17.83 -24.46
CA LYS A 169 -2.83 16.55 -23.81
C LYS A 169 -3.11 16.74 -22.31
N PRO A 170 -3.94 15.88 -21.70
CA PRO A 170 -4.12 15.90 -20.25
C PRO A 170 -2.78 15.60 -19.56
N GLN A 171 -2.44 16.36 -18.52
CA GLN A 171 -1.25 16.10 -17.70
C GLN A 171 -1.43 14.79 -16.94
N LEU A 172 -0.84 13.70 -17.45
CA LEU A 172 -0.99 12.38 -16.83
C LEU A 172 -0.48 12.38 -15.38
N ALA A 173 0.53 13.19 -15.07
CA ALA A 173 1.05 13.37 -13.71
C ALA A 173 0.03 13.94 -12.69
N LEU A 174 -1.09 14.54 -13.14
CA LEU A 174 -2.17 14.96 -12.24
C LEU A 174 -3.12 13.83 -11.86
N GLU A 175 -3.21 12.79 -12.69
CA GLU A 175 -4.08 11.64 -12.45
C GLU A 175 -3.29 10.45 -11.88
N PHE A 176 -2.09 10.23 -12.39
CA PHE A 176 -1.18 9.19 -11.96
C PHE A 176 -0.11 9.80 -11.04
N ASN A 177 -0.49 10.01 -9.79
CA ASN A 177 0.37 10.55 -8.74
C ASN A 177 0.29 9.70 -7.48
N GLU A 178 1.19 9.97 -6.54
CA GLU A 178 1.35 9.22 -5.30
C GLU A 178 0.18 9.34 -4.32
N THR A 179 -0.76 10.26 -4.54
CA THR A 179 -2.01 10.33 -3.76
C THR A 179 -3.01 9.27 -4.21
N LYS A 180 -3.03 8.94 -5.51
CA LYS A 180 -4.01 8.00 -6.09
C LYS A 180 -3.41 6.62 -6.41
N TYR A 181 -2.13 6.59 -6.77
CA TYR A 181 -1.41 5.44 -7.31
C TYR A 181 -0.05 5.28 -6.64
N HIS A 182 0.63 4.18 -6.97
CA HIS A 182 1.99 3.93 -6.52
C HIS A 182 2.99 4.94 -7.09
N THR A 183 4.14 5.06 -6.42
CA THR A 183 5.29 5.76 -7.01
C THR A 183 5.65 5.08 -8.33
N PRO A 184 5.62 5.80 -9.47
CA PRO A 184 5.93 5.20 -10.75
C PRO A 184 7.31 4.56 -10.74
N ASP A 185 7.48 3.48 -11.50
CA ASP A 185 8.79 2.88 -11.73
C ASP A 185 9.49 2.42 -10.42
N THR A 186 8.69 2.00 -9.43
CA THR A 186 9.17 1.46 -8.15
C THR A 186 8.55 0.09 -7.92
N TYR A 187 9.37 -0.85 -7.47
CA TYR A 187 8.92 -2.19 -7.12
C TYR A 187 7.90 -2.11 -5.98
N HIS A 188 6.85 -2.91 -6.09
CA HIS A 188 5.86 -3.02 -5.02
C HIS A 188 5.29 -4.43 -4.94
N THR A 189 4.74 -4.75 -3.77
CA THR A 189 3.92 -5.93 -3.55
C THR A 189 2.92 -5.59 -2.44
N PRO A 190 1.66 -6.05 -2.52
CA PRO A 190 0.70 -5.80 -1.45
C PRO A 190 1.24 -6.29 -0.10
N LEU A 191 1.13 -5.43 0.89
CA LEU A 191 1.65 -5.63 2.25
C LEU A 191 0.50 -5.57 3.24
N ILE A 192 0.36 -6.62 4.03
CA ILE A 192 -0.60 -6.72 5.13
C ILE A 192 0.23 -6.79 6.40
N VAL A 193 -0.05 -5.90 7.36
CA VAL A 193 0.71 -5.75 8.60
C VAL A 193 -0.23 -5.75 9.80
N SER A 194 0.10 -6.55 10.82
CA SER A 194 -0.36 -6.35 12.19
C SER A 194 0.72 -5.59 12.94
N ALA A 195 0.31 -4.54 13.66
CA ALA A 195 1.18 -3.73 14.51
C ALA A 195 1.55 -4.42 15.84
N GLY A 196 1.31 -5.73 15.94
CA GLY A 196 1.69 -6.50 17.10
C GLY A 196 0.96 -6.09 18.38
N ALA A 197 1.64 -6.26 19.52
CA ALA A 197 1.08 -6.00 20.83
C ALA A 197 1.31 -4.56 21.30
N ASP A 198 2.30 -3.87 20.72
CA ASP A 198 2.61 -2.48 21.08
C ASP A 198 1.81 -1.44 20.29
N GLU A 199 1.14 -1.88 19.22
CA GLU A 199 0.34 -1.06 18.29
C GLU A 199 1.17 0.02 17.58
N ASP A 200 2.51 -0.03 17.65
CA ASP A 200 3.42 0.92 17.01
C ASP A 200 3.89 0.39 15.66
N LEU A 201 3.18 0.77 14.61
CA LEU A 201 3.45 0.28 13.26
C LEU A 201 4.83 0.71 12.70
N GLY A 202 5.38 1.85 13.14
CA GLY A 202 6.57 2.48 12.54
C GLY A 202 6.40 3.04 11.11
N LEU A 203 5.26 2.73 10.47
CA LEU A 203 4.80 3.33 9.22
C LEU A 203 3.72 4.38 9.51
N LEU A 204 3.48 5.27 8.55
CA LEU A 204 2.28 6.09 8.54
C LEU A 204 1.06 5.22 8.25
N GLU A 205 -0.07 5.53 8.87
CA GLU A 205 -1.31 4.78 8.67
C GLU A 205 -1.75 4.88 7.19
N PRO A 206 -2.39 3.84 6.62
CA PRO A 206 -2.77 3.83 5.19
C PRO A 206 -3.60 5.03 4.72
N THR A 207 -4.35 5.66 5.64
CA THR A 207 -5.20 6.83 5.41
C THR A 207 -4.50 8.17 5.72
N ASP A 208 -3.27 8.15 6.21
CA ASP A 208 -2.49 9.37 6.50
C ASP A 208 -1.84 9.92 5.22
N ASP A 209 -2.63 10.60 4.40
CA ASP A 209 -2.20 11.32 3.19
C ASP A 209 -2.16 12.85 3.38
N ALA A 210 -2.33 13.30 4.63
CA ALA A 210 -2.37 14.72 4.97
C ALA A 210 -0.98 15.37 4.95
N ASN A 211 -0.91 16.66 4.65
CA ASN A 211 0.31 17.47 4.75
C ASN A 211 1.52 16.95 3.94
N GLY A 212 1.28 16.21 2.86
CA GLY A 212 2.35 15.62 2.04
C GLY A 212 2.89 14.30 2.58
N ASN A 213 2.18 13.69 3.54
CA ASN A 213 2.39 12.30 3.91
C ASN A 213 1.88 11.37 2.81
N PHE A 214 2.50 10.20 2.71
CA PHE A 214 2.16 9.15 1.77
C PHE A 214 1.92 7.84 2.54
N GLY A 215 1.02 7.90 3.52
CA GLY A 215 0.59 6.75 4.31
C GLY A 215 0.06 5.62 3.44
N ASN A 216 -0.75 5.95 2.42
CA ASN A 216 -1.21 5.01 1.41
C ASN A 216 -0.08 4.21 0.70
N LEU A 217 1.15 4.74 0.70
CA LEU A 217 2.35 4.12 0.12
C LEU A 217 3.32 3.52 1.15
N ALA A 218 2.88 3.31 2.39
CA ALA A 218 3.67 2.77 3.50
C ALA A 218 4.93 3.60 3.81
N GLN A 219 4.82 4.93 3.74
CA GLN A 219 5.90 5.82 4.15
C GLN A 219 6.26 5.60 5.63
N LEU A 220 7.55 5.65 5.94
CA LEU A 220 8.02 5.59 7.32
C LEU A 220 7.54 6.79 8.13
N LYS A 221 7.16 6.57 9.40
CA LYS A 221 6.76 7.65 10.33
C LYS A 221 7.94 8.54 10.74
N SER A 222 9.17 8.04 10.59
CA SER A 222 10.41 8.76 10.90
C SER A 222 11.57 8.19 10.08
N THR A 223 12.81 8.51 10.47
CA THR A 223 14.00 8.01 9.79
C THR A 223 14.14 6.48 9.92
N PRO A 224 14.81 5.79 8.97
CA PRO A 224 14.98 4.34 9.01
C PRO A 224 15.55 3.77 10.31
N ASN A 225 16.43 4.52 10.99
CA ASN A 225 17.02 4.07 12.26
C ASN A 225 16.03 4.19 13.44
N SER A 226 15.10 5.13 13.38
CA SER A 226 14.15 5.40 14.46
C SER A 226 12.98 4.43 14.47
N VAL A 227 12.54 3.97 13.30
CA VAL A 227 11.36 3.08 13.16
C VAL A 227 11.69 1.60 13.29
N ARG A 228 12.98 1.24 13.37
CA ARG A 228 13.42 -0.16 13.40
C ARG A 228 12.94 -0.91 14.64
N ASP A 229 12.84 -0.23 15.78
CA ASP A 229 12.36 -0.83 17.03
C ASP A 229 10.85 -1.12 16.95
N SER A 230 10.09 -0.22 16.31
CA SER A 230 8.65 -0.40 16.02
C SER A 230 8.37 -1.59 15.08
N PHE A 231 9.36 -2.10 14.33
CA PHE A 231 9.16 -3.25 13.46
C PHE A 231 9.40 -4.61 14.14
N THR A 232 9.73 -4.61 15.44
CA THR A 232 10.22 -5.82 16.11
C THR A 232 9.14 -6.85 16.39
N ASP A 233 7.91 -6.43 16.66
CA ASP A 233 6.75 -7.30 16.87
C ASP A 233 5.76 -7.30 15.69
N ASN A 234 5.94 -6.39 14.72
CA ASN A 234 5.18 -6.37 13.47
C ASN A 234 5.20 -7.74 12.76
N ILE A 235 4.00 -8.22 12.41
CA ILE A 235 3.80 -9.45 11.67
C ILE A 235 3.27 -9.08 10.28
N THR A 236 3.93 -9.57 9.23
CA THR A 236 3.49 -9.29 7.86
C THR A 236 3.28 -10.56 7.04
N ASN A 237 2.44 -10.47 6.01
CA ASN A 237 2.27 -11.54 5.02
C ASN A 237 3.57 -11.86 4.24
N ARG A 238 4.56 -10.96 4.27
CA ARG A 238 5.85 -11.07 3.55
C ARG A 238 7.05 -11.27 4.46
N ASN A 239 6.88 -11.18 5.76
CA ASN A 239 7.89 -11.47 6.76
C ASN A 239 7.36 -12.56 7.68
N ARG A 240 7.74 -13.81 7.42
CA ARG A 240 7.66 -14.84 8.46
C ARG A 240 8.77 -14.57 9.46
N SER A 241 8.59 -13.63 10.38
CA SER A 241 9.29 -13.65 11.65
C SER A 241 8.77 -14.86 12.43
N ALA A 242 9.37 -16.03 12.17
CA ALA A 242 9.36 -17.12 13.14
C ALA A 242 10.22 -16.67 14.34
N GLY A 243 9.66 -15.78 15.16
CA GLY A 243 10.30 -15.15 16.31
C GLY A 243 9.84 -15.68 17.66
N ALA A 244 8.88 -16.60 17.70
CA ALA A 244 8.77 -17.50 18.84
C ALA A 244 9.95 -18.48 18.76
N ARG A 245 11.03 -18.19 19.51
CA ARG A 245 11.97 -19.23 19.89
C ARG A 245 11.16 -20.40 20.44
N ARG A 246 11.34 -21.58 19.84
CA ARG A 246 11.08 -22.84 20.55
C ARG A 246 12.05 -22.95 21.73
#